data_AF-A0AAU9N982-F1
#
_entry.id   AF-A0AAU9N982-F1
#
_cell.length_a   1.000
_cell.length_b   1.000
_cell.length_c   1.000
_cell.angle_alpha   90.00
_cell.angle_beta   90.00
_cell.angle_gamma   90.00
#
_symmetry.space_group_name_H-M   'P 1'
#
loop_
_entity.id
_entity.type
_entity.pdbx_description
1 polymer ?
#
loop_
_entity_poly.entity_id
_entity_poly.type
_entity_poly.pdbx_seq_one_letter_code
_entity_poly.pdbx_strand_id
1 'polypeptide(L)'
;MRVIEDWTSREKHYNQLEKRLKHEAFMLGTSNMKHEKEGFDIFITTAPIPDLNAKLNVFGRVIKGEDIVQEIEEVDTDEHYRPKSRIGIIDVTLK
;
A
#
# COMPACT_ATOMS: atom_id res chain seq x y z
N MET A 1 16.68 35.01 5.22
CA MET A 1 17.27 33.66 5.27
C MET A 1 16.56 32.85 6.36
N ARG A 2 15.34 32.34 6.09
CA ARG A 2 14.54 31.45 6.97
C ARG A 2 13.54 30.65 6.12
N VAL A 3 14.03 29.95 5.11
CA VAL A 3 13.18 29.09 4.26
C VAL A 3 13.68 27.63 4.27
N ILE A 4 14.90 27.38 4.74
CA ILE A 4 15.56 26.06 4.66
C ILE A 4 15.24 25.17 5.88
N GLU A 5 14.92 25.77 7.05
CA GLU A 5 14.63 25.01 8.28
C GLU A 5 13.23 24.36 8.30
N ASP A 6 12.30 24.82 7.47
CA ASP A 6 10.90 24.34 7.46
C ASP A 6 10.73 23.04 6.64
N TRP A 7 11.58 22.84 5.63
CA TRP A 7 11.55 21.65 4.77
C TRP A 7 12.12 20.41 5.45
N THR A 8 13.19 20.56 6.24
CA THR A 8 13.81 19.45 6.99
C THR A 8 12.94 18.99 8.17
N SER A 9 12.10 19.87 8.72
CA SER A 9 11.14 19.53 9.78
C SER A 9 9.95 18.72 9.24
N ARG A 10 9.45 19.07 8.03
CA ARG A 10 8.44 18.28 7.30
C ARG A 10 8.96 16.91 6.88
N GLU A 11 10.16 16.82 6.32
CA GLU A 11 10.79 15.54 5.95
C GLU A 11 11.01 14.63 7.16
N LYS A 12 11.42 15.17 8.32
CA LYS A 12 11.59 14.40 9.55
C LYS A 12 10.26 13.85 10.09
N HIS A 13 9.19 14.66 10.05
CA HIS A 13 7.86 14.21 10.47
C HIS A 13 7.29 13.16 9.51
N TYR A 14 7.49 13.34 8.20
CA TYR A 14 7.08 12.38 7.17
C TYR A 14 7.81 11.03 7.34
N ASN A 15 9.13 11.05 7.54
CA ASN A 15 9.92 9.84 7.78
C ASN A 15 9.53 9.09 9.07
N GLN A 16 9.11 9.81 10.11
CA GLN A 16 8.73 9.21 11.39
C GLN A 16 7.29 8.65 11.37
N LEU A 17 6.37 9.32 10.66
CA LEU A 17 5.04 8.80 10.33
C LEU A 17 5.13 7.59 9.40
N GLU A 18 5.98 7.64 8.38
CA GLU A 18 6.31 6.50 7.54
C GLU A 18 6.80 5.31 8.37
N LYS A 19 7.71 5.52 9.33
CA LYS A 19 8.24 4.43 10.16
C LYS A 19 7.17 3.74 11.02
N ARG A 20 6.13 4.47 11.45
CA ARG A 20 5.02 3.94 12.26
C ARG A 20 3.93 3.30 11.41
N LEU A 21 3.53 3.95 10.32
CA LEU A 21 2.47 3.48 9.41
C LEU A 21 2.89 2.24 8.60
N LYS A 22 4.19 2.05 8.36
CA LYS A 22 4.73 0.93 7.56
C LYS A 22 4.49 -0.48 8.15
N HIS A 23 4.06 -0.57 9.40
CA HIS A 23 3.87 -1.83 10.12
C HIS A 23 2.40 -2.11 10.44
N GLU A 24 1.47 -1.33 9.87
CA GLU A 24 0.04 -1.50 10.09
C GLU A 24 -0.58 -2.35 8.96
N ALA A 25 -1.73 -2.97 9.24
CA ALA A 25 -2.57 -3.55 8.19
C ALA A 25 -3.18 -2.42 7.34
N PHE A 26 -3.72 -2.79 6.18
CA PHE A 26 -4.45 -1.91 5.28
C PHE A 26 -3.63 -0.79 4.64
N MET A 27 -2.34 -1.04 4.41
CA MET A 27 -1.43 -0.13 3.74
C MET A 27 -1.47 -0.35 2.23
N LEU A 28 -1.52 0.74 1.46
CA LEU A 28 -1.54 0.73 -0.01
C LEU A 28 -0.14 1.03 -0.55
N GLY A 29 0.35 0.18 -1.44
CA GLY A 29 1.68 0.34 -2.02
C GLY A 29 1.87 -0.29 -3.40
N THR A 30 3.06 -0.11 -3.95
CA THR A 30 3.52 -0.73 -5.21
C THR A 30 4.87 -1.39 -5.01
N SER A 31 5.34 -2.19 -5.97
CA SER A 31 6.67 -2.81 -5.88
C SER A 31 7.79 -1.80 -6.16
N ASN A 32 8.91 -1.94 -5.46
CA ASN A 32 10.11 -1.12 -5.73
C ASN A 32 10.88 -1.56 -6.99
N MET A 33 10.45 -2.65 -7.64
CA MET A 33 11.16 -3.17 -8.80
C MET A 33 10.81 -2.35 -10.03
N LYS A 34 11.83 -2.01 -10.83
CA LYS A 34 11.60 -1.46 -12.17
C LYS A 34 10.93 -2.54 -12.99
N HIS A 35 9.63 -2.38 -13.26
CA HIS A 35 8.94 -3.20 -14.23
C HIS A 35 9.59 -2.94 -15.61
N GLU A 36 10.11 -3.99 -16.26
CA GLU A 36 10.54 -3.93 -17.66
C GLU A 36 9.35 -3.76 -18.63
N LYS A 37 8.11 -3.84 -18.11
CA LYS A 37 6.86 -3.74 -18.86
C LYS A 37 6.10 -2.48 -18.43
N GLU A 38 5.42 -1.83 -19.38
CA GLU A 38 4.68 -0.55 -19.24
C GLU A 38 3.47 -0.60 -18.28
N GLY A 39 3.69 -0.94 -17.00
CA GLY A 39 2.63 -1.03 -16.01
C GLY A 39 3.14 -0.93 -14.58
N PHE A 40 2.20 -0.92 -13.65
CA PHE A 40 2.46 -0.94 -12.22
C PHE A 40 1.53 -1.94 -11.54
N ASP A 41 2.02 -2.58 -10.49
CA ASP A 41 1.20 -3.37 -9.58
C ASP A 41 0.83 -2.54 -8.36
N ILE A 42 -0.37 -2.76 -7.81
CA ILE A 42 -0.80 -2.19 -6.52
C ILE A 42 -1.08 -3.33 -5.56
N PHE A 43 -0.74 -3.13 -4.29
CA PHE A 43 -1.00 -4.05 -3.19
C PHE A 43 -1.70 -3.34 -2.04
N ILE A 44 -2.57 -4.06 -1.35
CA ILE A 44 -3.13 -3.68 -0.05
C ILE A 44 -2.68 -4.73 0.96
N THR A 45 -2.06 -4.34 2.07
CA THR A 45 -1.71 -5.27 3.16
C THR A 45 -2.95 -5.60 3.98
N THR A 46 -3.10 -6.84 4.44
CA THR A 46 -4.18 -7.26 5.35
C THR A 46 -3.69 -7.53 6.77
N ALA A 47 -2.37 -7.62 6.93
CA ALA A 47 -1.68 -7.79 8.20
C ALA A 47 -0.43 -6.89 8.25
N PRO A 48 0.10 -6.61 9.46
CA PRO A 48 1.43 -6.04 9.64
C PRO A 48 2.52 -6.81 8.88
N ILE A 49 3.32 -6.15 8.05
CA ILE A 49 4.43 -6.77 7.31
C ILE A 49 5.77 -6.06 7.61
N PRO A 50 6.41 -6.32 8.76
CA PRO A 50 7.63 -5.62 9.19
C PRO A 50 8.82 -5.72 8.21
N ASP A 51 8.95 -6.85 7.51
CA ASP A 51 10.16 -7.17 6.74
C ASP A 51 10.06 -6.87 5.24
N LEU A 52 8.88 -6.45 4.73
CA LEU A 52 8.70 -6.11 3.30
C LEU A 52 9.07 -4.66 2.95
N ASN A 53 9.48 -3.87 3.93
CA ASN A 53 9.77 -2.44 3.79
C ASN A 53 10.85 -2.11 2.76
N ALA A 54 11.77 -3.05 2.47
CA ALA A 54 12.78 -2.86 1.43
C ALA A 54 12.25 -3.13 0.00
N LYS A 55 11.11 -3.81 -0.14
CA LYS A 55 10.59 -4.32 -1.42
C LYS A 55 9.35 -3.59 -1.94
N LEU A 56 8.61 -2.89 -1.08
CA LEU A 56 7.41 -2.13 -1.45
C LEU A 56 7.60 -0.62 -1.21
N ASN A 57 6.99 0.19 -2.08
CA ASN A 57 6.79 1.62 -1.87
C ASN A 57 5.36 1.85 -1.38
N VAL A 58 5.20 2.22 -0.12
CA VAL A 58 3.89 2.48 0.50
C VAL A 58 3.54 3.95 0.32
N PHE A 59 2.41 4.24 -0.33
CA PHE A 59 1.98 5.61 -0.66
C PHE A 59 0.56 5.95 -0.18
N GLY A 60 -0.14 5.01 0.45
CA GLY A 60 -1.47 5.26 0.99
C GLY A 60 -1.89 4.26 2.06
N ARG A 61 -3.12 4.42 2.53
CA ARG A 61 -3.79 3.50 3.45
C ARG A 61 -5.28 3.46 3.11
N VAL A 62 -5.91 2.33 3.38
CA VAL A 62 -7.36 2.25 3.40
C VAL A 62 -7.86 3.10 4.56
N ILE A 63 -8.89 3.90 4.31
CA ILE A 63 -9.53 4.73 5.35
C ILE A 63 -11.01 4.37 5.55
N LYS A 64 -11.58 3.60 4.62
CA LYS A 64 -12.95 3.08 4.59
C LYS A 64 -12.97 1.80 3.75
N GLY A 65 -13.82 0.83 4.12
CA GLY A 65 -13.93 -0.45 3.40
C GLY A 65 -12.91 -1.50 3.81
N GLU A 66 -12.38 -1.43 5.04
CA GLU A 66 -11.47 -2.46 5.58
C GLU A 66 -12.14 -3.83 5.66
N ASP A 67 -13.45 -3.86 5.95
CA ASP A 67 -14.32 -5.04 5.92
C ASP A 67 -14.37 -5.67 4.53
N ILE A 68 -14.45 -4.86 3.47
CA ILE A 68 -14.45 -5.34 2.10
C ILE A 68 -13.07 -5.91 1.72
N VAL A 69 -11.99 -5.30 2.20
CA VAL A 69 -10.64 -5.84 1.98
C VAL A 69 -10.48 -7.21 2.65
N GLN A 70 -11.02 -7.39 3.86
CA GLN A 70 -11.03 -8.68 4.54
C GLN A 70 -11.92 -9.71 3.83
N GLU A 71 -13.10 -9.31 3.34
CA GLU A 71 -13.96 -10.19 2.55
C GLU A 71 -13.25 -10.68 1.28
N ILE A 72 -12.48 -9.82 0.62
CA ILE A 72 -11.64 -10.19 -0.53
C ILE A 72 -10.52 -11.16 -0.14
N GLU A 73 -9.88 -10.97 1.02
CA GLU A 73 -8.82 -11.86 1.54
C GLU A 73 -9.34 -13.28 1.81
N GLU A 74 -10.59 -13.41 2.27
CA GLU A 74 -11.21 -14.69 2.61
C GLU A 74 -11.74 -15.48 1.40
N VAL A 75 -11.67 -14.93 0.18
CA VAL A 75 -12.16 -15.62 -1.03
C VAL A 75 -11.31 -16.84 -1.34
N ASP A 76 -11.98 -17.95 -1.67
CA ASP A 76 -11.33 -19.18 -2.12
C ASP A 76 -10.33 -18.94 -3.26
N THR A 77 -9.09 -19.38 -3.05
CA THR A 77 -8.04 -19.35 -4.08
C THR A 77 -7.76 -20.73 -4.67
N ASP A 78 -7.14 -20.76 -5.85
CA ASP A 78 -6.51 -21.94 -6.42
C ASP A 78 -5.11 -22.20 -5.81
N GLU A 79 -4.44 -23.25 -6.30
CA GLU A 79 -3.08 -23.65 -5.89
C GLU A 79 -1.99 -22.61 -6.21
N HIS A 80 -2.34 -21.57 -6.98
CA HIS A 80 -1.46 -20.46 -7.34
C HIS A 80 -1.85 -19.15 -6.64
N TYR A 81 -2.66 -19.23 -5.58
CA TYR A 81 -3.13 -18.08 -4.80
C TYR A 81 -3.93 -17.07 -5.62
N ARG A 82 -4.62 -17.54 -6.67
CA ARG A 82 -5.52 -16.71 -7.48
C ARG A 82 -6.96 -16.92 -7.05
N PRO A 83 -7.77 -15.86 -6.85
CA PRO A 83 -9.18 -16.00 -6.52
C PRO A 83 -9.93 -16.85 -7.56
N LYS A 84 -10.71 -17.83 -7.11
CA LYS A 84 -11.59 -18.63 -7.99
C LYS A 84 -12.73 -17.81 -8.56
N SER A 85 -13.16 -16.80 -7.81
CA SER A 85 -14.17 -15.82 -8.22
C SER A 85 -13.49 -14.57 -8.78
N ARG A 86 -14.11 -13.93 -9.78
CA ARG A 86 -13.57 -12.71 -10.39
C ARG A 86 -13.64 -11.54 -9.40
N ILE A 87 -12.49 -11.02 -9.01
CA ILE A 87 -12.34 -9.79 -8.22
C ILE A 87 -11.61 -8.76 -9.10
N GLY A 88 -12.14 -7.54 -9.20
CA GLY A 88 -11.53 -6.51 -10.04
C GLY A 88 -12.05 -5.11 -9.75
N ILE A 89 -11.24 -4.12 -10.09
CA ILE A 89 -11.59 -2.71 -9.98
C ILE A 89 -12.49 -2.35 -11.17
N ILE A 90 -13.69 -1.84 -10.87
CA ILE A 90 -14.68 -1.46 -11.89
C ILE A 90 -14.58 0.02 -12.26
N ASP A 91 -14.36 0.88 -11.28
CA ASP A 91 -14.24 2.33 -11.46
C ASP A 91 -13.26 2.93 -10.44
N VAL A 92 -12.66 4.07 -10.79
CA VAL A 92 -11.81 4.86 -9.89
C VAL A 92 -12.23 6.33 -10.00
N THR A 93 -12.73 6.87 -8.89
CA THR A 93 -13.07 8.29 -8.77
C THR A 93 -11.99 9.02 -7.95
N LEU A 94 -11.36 10.02 -8.56
CA LEU A 94 -10.48 10.96 -7.87
C LEU A 94 -11.30 12.18 -7.44
N LYS A 95 -11.12 12.63 -6.19
CA LYS A 95 -11.79 13.81 -5.62
C LYS A 95 -10.82 14.95 -5.41
#